data_AF-A0A094PXB9-F1
#
_entry.id   AF-A0A094PXB9-F1
#
_cell.length_a   1.000
_cell.length_b   1.000
_cell.length_c   1.000
_cell.angle_alpha   90.00
_cell.angle_beta   90.00
_cell.angle_gamma   90.00
#
_symmetry.space_group_name_H-M   'P 1'
#
loop_
_entity.id
_entity.type
_entity.pdbx_description
1 polymer ?
#
loop_
_entity_poly.entity_id
_entity_poly.type
_entity_poly.pdbx_seq_one_letter_code
_entity_poly.pdbx_strand_id
1 'polypeptide(L)'
;MDKKTFLENFGVIADAPNGIQQLREIVLSLATKGKLLNANSGNQQNIQWDLEDLRLDAARLWGKDYIDDSPKHWSVIPMARLGKWGSGGTPKKGNSGYYGGTIPWLIIGDLNDGLVESASSMITQKAVDESSATMIPKGSVLIAMYGSIGKAGINTMSCTTNQAIAHCLPDEEVISAKYMLQLVLGLRSQLFTQARGLAQQNISQTVLKHLMVSIPPLLEQEKIVAKVDELMALCDELEAEKAKRETLRTAARASAIDAISSATTPEELSDAWSRISNNWDAIADSPESIEGLKLLINDLAITGALNSHFETGSSSWPTVSVGEISEVSYGYTESAKTDEVGPKFLRITDIKENGVNWDSVPYCVVSQQDEAKHLLQTGDLVFARTGATTGKSYLIDNPPRAVSASYLIRLRPDRARVLPRYLSLYFQTGKYWIQVKAGTSGTAQGGVNSTKLKEMTMSLPSFSDQELIVAKVDELLALCDELEVNLNLRSEIESAFVGASSQLLTV
;
A
#
# COMPACT_ATOMS: atom_id res chain seq x y z
N MET A 1 -28.59 -6.02 14.22
CA MET A 1 -27.52 -7.04 14.37
C MET A 1 -26.45 -6.33 15.14
N ASP A 2 -26.08 -6.81 16.33
CA ASP A 2 -25.10 -6.09 17.13
C ASP A 2 -23.68 -6.21 16.53
N LYS A 3 -22.81 -5.28 16.92
CA LYS A 3 -21.41 -5.21 16.46
C LYS A 3 -20.66 -6.52 16.67
N LYS A 4 -20.92 -7.21 17.78
CA LYS A 4 -20.28 -8.48 18.13
C LYS A 4 -20.64 -9.58 17.12
N THR A 5 -21.93 -9.71 16.83
CA THR A 5 -22.44 -10.66 15.82
C THR A 5 -21.94 -10.30 14.42
N PHE A 6 -21.85 -9.01 14.07
CA PHE A 6 -21.27 -8.58 12.80
C PHE A 6 -19.79 -8.99 12.69
N LEU A 7 -18.99 -8.71 13.73
CA LEU A 7 -17.57 -9.03 13.79
C LEU A 7 -17.28 -10.54 13.81
N GLU A 8 -18.07 -11.33 14.53
CA GLU A 8 -17.91 -12.79 14.57
C GLU A 8 -18.07 -13.44 13.18
N ASN A 9 -18.84 -12.80 12.28
CA ASN A 9 -19.13 -13.33 10.96
C ASN A 9 -18.32 -12.69 9.83
N PHE A 10 -18.00 -11.39 9.96
CA PHE A 10 -17.35 -10.59 8.92
C PHE A 10 -15.97 -10.06 9.34
N GLY A 11 -15.53 -10.29 10.58
CA GLY A 11 -14.26 -9.77 11.10
C GLY A 11 -13.05 -10.23 10.28
N VAL A 12 -13.04 -11.48 9.83
CA VAL A 12 -11.98 -12.01 8.96
C VAL A 12 -11.92 -11.27 7.61
N ILE A 13 -13.08 -10.89 7.06
CA ILE A 13 -13.13 -10.07 5.85
C ILE A 13 -12.65 -8.65 6.18
N ALA A 14 -13.11 -8.04 7.28
CA ALA A 14 -12.73 -6.68 7.67
C ALA A 14 -11.22 -6.49 7.91
N ASP A 15 -10.54 -7.52 8.40
CA ASP A 15 -9.10 -7.48 8.65
C ASP A 15 -8.27 -7.55 7.37
N ALA A 16 -8.78 -8.17 6.29
CA ALA A 16 -8.09 -8.25 5.00
C ALA A 16 -7.82 -6.87 4.35
N PRO A 17 -6.83 -6.77 3.44
CA PRO A 17 -6.60 -5.57 2.64
C PRO A 17 -7.87 -5.18 1.85
N ASN A 18 -8.31 -3.92 1.97
CA ASN A 18 -9.57 -3.42 1.41
C ASN A 18 -10.85 -4.18 1.87
N GLY A 19 -10.76 -4.97 2.94
CA GLY A 19 -11.84 -5.83 3.41
C GLY A 19 -13.11 -5.09 3.84
N ILE A 20 -12.96 -3.94 4.52
CA ILE A 20 -14.10 -3.09 4.91
C ILE A 20 -14.83 -2.55 3.68
N GLN A 21 -14.09 -2.15 2.64
CA GLN A 21 -14.69 -1.69 1.38
C GLN A 21 -15.50 -2.81 0.70
N GLN A 22 -14.98 -4.05 0.70
CA GLN A 22 -15.72 -5.20 0.19
C GLN A 22 -16.99 -5.47 0.99
N LEU A 23 -16.97 -5.30 2.32
CA LEU A 23 -18.16 -5.43 3.16
C LEU A 23 -19.24 -4.41 2.79
N ARG A 24 -18.86 -3.16 2.52
CA ARG A 24 -19.80 -2.12 2.05
C ARG A 24 -20.47 -2.52 0.75
N GLU A 25 -19.71 -3.06 -0.19
CA GLU A 25 -20.22 -3.54 -1.48
C GLU A 25 -21.18 -4.73 -1.32
N ILE A 26 -20.83 -5.68 -0.44
CA ILE A 26 -21.70 -6.81 -0.09
C ILE A 26 -23.02 -6.31 0.50
N VAL A 27 -22.98 -5.38 1.46
CA VAL A 27 -24.18 -4.79 2.09
C VAL A 27 -25.10 -4.16 1.05
N LEU A 28 -24.54 -3.36 0.14
CA LEU A 28 -25.32 -2.71 -0.94
C LEU A 28 -25.92 -3.75 -1.89
N SER A 29 -25.18 -4.80 -2.22
CA SER A 29 -25.65 -5.85 -3.11
C SER A 29 -26.80 -6.68 -2.49
N LEU A 30 -26.71 -6.97 -1.19
CA LEU A 30 -27.79 -7.64 -0.47
C LEU A 30 -29.05 -6.76 -0.40
N ALA A 31 -28.87 -5.44 -0.32
CA ALA A 31 -29.96 -4.47 -0.30
C ALA A 31 -30.75 -4.47 -1.62
N THR A 32 -30.05 -4.51 -2.76
CA THR A 32 -30.69 -4.48 -4.09
C THR A 32 -31.39 -5.79 -4.46
N LYS A 33 -31.07 -6.89 -3.75
CA LYS A 33 -31.70 -8.20 -3.92
C LYS A 33 -32.76 -8.53 -2.88
N GLY A 34 -33.06 -7.60 -1.97
CA GLY A 34 -34.04 -7.81 -0.90
C GLY A 34 -33.60 -8.81 0.19
N LYS A 35 -32.32 -9.21 0.21
CA LYS A 35 -31.76 -10.17 1.17
C LYS A 35 -31.48 -9.58 2.54
N LEU A 36 -31.61 -8.25 2.69
CA LEU A 36 -31.57 -7.58 4.00
C LEU A 36 -32.90 -7.70 4.77
N LEU A 37 -33.97 -8.19 4.15
CA LEU A 37 -35.26 -8.43 4.77
C LEU A 37 -35.56 -9.94 4.80
N ASN A 38 -36.02 -10.48 5.93
CA ASN A 38 -36.38 -11.90 6.03
C ASN A 38 -37.68 -12.18 5.26
N ALA A 39 -37.69 -13.27 4.47
CA ALA A 39 -38.85 -13.67 3.65
C ALA A 39 -40.11 -14.09 4.46
N ASN A 40 -40.00 -14.21 5.80
CA ASN A 40 -41.07 -14.74 6.66
C ASN A 40 -41.50 -13.83 7.83
N SER A 41 -41.08 -12.56 7.91
CA SER A 41 -41.47 -11.69 9.03
C SER A 41 -42.79 -10.94 8.77
N GLY A 42 -43.88 -11.71 8.70
CA GLY A 42 -45.14 -11.20 9.25
C GLY A 42 -44.94 -10.94 10.74
N ASN A 43 -44.69 -9.68 11.13
CA ASN A 43 -44.73 -9.18 12.51
C ASN A 43 -43.66 -9.60 13.55
N GLN A 44 -42.40 -9.95 13.20
CA GLN A 44 -41.36 -10.13 14.23
C GLN A 44 -40.15 -9.19 14.07
N GLN A 45 -39.86 -8.47 15.17
CA GLN A 45 -38.82 -7.45 15.35
C GLN A 45 -37.39 -7.98 15.47
N ASN A 46 -37.15 -9.29 15.39
CA ASN A 46 -35.81 -9.87 15.49
C ASN A 46 -35.45 -10.64 14.22
N ILE A 47 -34.48 -10.09 13.48
CA ILE A 47 -33.94 -10.69 12.25
C ILE A 47 -32.79 -11.62 12.66
N GLN A 48 -32.98 -12.93 12.52
CA GLN A 48 -31.92 -13.92 12.59
C GLN A 48 -31.51 -14.24 11.15
N TRP A 49 -30.23 -14.06 10.83
CA TRP A 49 -29.67 -14.21 9.49
C TRP A 49 -29.29 -15.67 9.27
N ASP A 50 -29.61 -16.23 8.10
CA ASP A 50 -29.01 -17.50 7.67
C ASP A 50 -27.66 -17.19 7.00
N LEU A 51 -26.59 -17.54 7.71
CA LEU A 51 -25.21 -17.17 7.39
C LEU A 51 -24.65 -17.93 6.18
N GLU A 52 -25.24 -19.10 5.87
CA GLU A 52 -24.88 -19.90 4.70
C GLU A 52 -25.43 -19.23 3.43
N ASP A 53 -26.68 -18.77 3.48
CA ASP A 53 -27.35 -18.07 2.37
C ASP A 53 -26.67 -16.75 2.02
N LEU A 54 -26.20 -15.98 3.02
CA LEU A 54 -25.50 -14.73 2.77
C LEU A 54 -24.13 -14.93 2.11
N ARG A 55 -23.42 -16.00 2.49
CA ARG A 55 -22.17 -16.42 1.85
C ARG A 55 -22.40 -16.92 0.43
N LEU A 56 -23.43 -17.73 0.20
CA LEU A 56 -23.83 -18.22 -1.13
C LEU A 56 -24.31 -17.08 -2.05
N ASP A 57 -24.98 -16.06 -1.52
CA ASP A 57 -25.42 -14.91 -2.30
C ASP A 57 -24.23 -13.99 -2.66
N ALA A 58 -23.25 -13.85 -1.76
CA ALA A 58 -21.96 -13.22 -2.06
C ALA A 58 -21.18 -13.96 -3.15
N ALA A 59 -21.29 -15.30 -3.21
CA ALA A 59 -20.66 -16.15 -4.22
C ALA A 59 -21.21 -15.88 -5.62
N ARG A 60 -22.53 -15.96 -5.72
CA ARG A 60 -23.26 -15.85 -7.00
C ARG A 60 -23.10 -14.48 -7.66
N LEU A 61 -22.81 -13.43 -6.88
CA LEU A 61 -22.65 -12.08 -7.39
C LEU A 61 -21.46 -11.89 -8.33
N TRP A 62 -20.49 -12.81 -8.33
CA TRP A 62 -19.27 -12.71 -9.14
C TRP A 62 -19.25 -13.73 -10.31
N GLY A 63 -20.31 -14.54 -10.45
CA GLY A 63 -20.57 -15.40 -11.60
C GLY A 63 -21.31 -14.66 -12.73
N LYS A 64 -20.96 -14.95 -13.98
CA LYS A 64 -21.40 -14.22 -15.19
C LYS A 64 -22.87 -14.36 -15.60
N ASP A 65 -23.73 -14.94 -14.77
CA ASP A 65 -25.14 -15.17 -15.09
C ASP A 65 -26.04 -14.39 -14.11
N TYR A 66 -26.60 -13.27 -14.59
CA TYR A 66 -27.62 -12.52 -13.84
C TYR A 66 -28.89 -13.38 -13.71
N ILE A 67 -29.10 -13.94 -12.52
CA ILE A 67 -30.37 -14.52 -12.10
C ILE A 67 -31.02 -13.49 -11.17
N ASP A 68 -32.18 -12.94 -11.57
CA ASP A 68 -32.99 -12.09 -10.69
C ASP A 68 -33.60 -12.97 -9.59
N ASP A 69 -32.97 -12.96 -8.42
CA ASP A 69 -33.37 -13.69 -7.21
C ASP A 69 -34.12 -12.82 -6.21
N SER A 70 -34.64 -11.67 -6.67
CA SER A 70 -35.41 -10.74 -5.85
C SER A 70 -36.74 -11.36 -5.39
N PRO A 71 -37.31 -10.92 -4.26
CA PRO A 71 -38.61 -11.41 -3.81
C PRO A 71 -39.69 -11.26 -4.89
N LYS A 72 -40.52 -12.30 -5.07
CA LYS A 72 -41.53 -12.35 -6.15
C LYS A 72 -42.54 -11.21 -6.12
N HIS A 73 -42.73 -10.56 -4.97
CA HIS A 73 -43.64 -9.42 -4.81
C HIS A 73 -43.02 -8.08 -5.20
N TRP A 74 -41.72 -8.02 -5.50
CA TRP A 74 -41.06 -6.82 -6.00
C TRP A 74 -41.39 -6.60 -7.47
N SER A 75 -41.48 -5.32 -7.85
CA SER A 75 -41.79 -4.95 -9.23
C SER A 75 -40.50 -4.80 -10.04
N VAL A 76 -40.37 -5.53 -11.14
CA VAL A 76 -39.24 -5.38 -12.06
C VAL A 76 -39.59 -4.34 -13.11
N ILE A 77 -38.97 -3.16 -13.04
CA ILE A 77 -39.25 -2.03 -13.93
C ILE A 77 -37.94 -1.41 -14.46
N PRO A 78 -37.96 -0.78 -15.65
CA PRO A 78 -36.80 -0.04 -16.12
C PRO A 78 -36.55 1.20 -15.26
N MET A 79 -35.29 1.56 -15.02
CA MET A 79 -34.92 2.78 -14.28
C MET A 79 -35.57 4.05 -14.84
N ALA A 80 -35.88 4.09 -16.14
CA ALA A 80 -36.62 5.17 -16.77
C ALA A 80 -37.97 5.50 -16.11
N ARG A 81 -38.58 4.55 -15.38
CA ARG A 81 -39.85 4.72 -14.66
C ARG A 81 -39.70 5.19 -13.20
N LEU A 82 -38.47 5.34 -12.71
CA LEU A 82 -38.20 5.73 -11.32
C LEU A 82 -38.29 7.23 -11.06
N GLY A 83 -38.46 8.05 -12.10
CA GLY A 83 -38.52 9.49 -11.95
C GLY A 83 -38.20 10.26 -13.23
N LYS A 84 -38.00 11.56 -13.08
CA LYS A 84 -37.69 12.47 -14.20
C LYS A 84 -36.19 12.56 -14.42
N TRP A 85 -35.74 12.06 -15.56
CA TRP A 85 -34.33 11.96 -15.91
C TRP A 85 -33.85 13.11 -16.80
N GLY A 86 -32.67 13.64 -16.49
CA GLY A 86 -31.93 14.60 -17.32
C GLY A 86 -30.42 14.38 -17.25
N SER A 87 -29.67 15.22 -17.96
CA SER A 87 -28.21 15.26 -17.93
C SER A 87 -27.75 16.69 -17.75
N GLY A 88 -26.60 16.89 -17.12
CA GLY A 88 -26.00 18.20 -17.00
C GLY A 88 -25.49 18.77 -18.33
N GLY A 89 -25.02 20.00 -18.27
CA GLY A 89 -24.48 20.73 -19.40
C GLY A 89 -23.30 21.60 -18.99
N THR A 90 -22.36 21.78 -19.90
CA THR A 90 -21.14 22.55 -19.65
C THR A 90 -21.21 23.86 -20.41
N PRO A 91 -21.23 25.01 -19.70
CA PRO A 91 -21.08 26.32 -20.32
C PRO A 91 -19.76 26.40 -21.10
N LYS A 92 -19.70 27.24 -22.14
CA LYS A 92 -18.47 27.38 -22.94
C LYS A 92 -17.36 28.03 -22.11
N LYS A 93 -16.24 27.33 -21.93
CA LYS A 93 -15.06 27.82 -21.18
C LYS A 93 -14.51 29.17 -21.68
N GLY A 94 -14.67 29.46 -22.97
CA GLY A 94 -14.23 30.72 -23.57
C GLY A 94 -15.08 31.96 -23.20
N ASN A 95 -16.23 31.79 -22.54
CA ASN A 95 -17.05 32.91 -22.06
C ASN A 95 -16.91 33.03 -20.53
N SER A 96 -16.00 33.89 -20.08
CA SER A 96 -15.74 34.10 -18.65
C SER A 96 -16.96 34.55 -17.86
N GLY A 97 -17.92 35.24 -18.51
CA GLY A 97 -19.17 35.68 -17.88
C GLY A 97 -20.12 34.55 -17.46
N TYR A 98 -19.80 33.29 -17.79
CA TYR A 98 -20.55 32.12 -17.33
C TYR A 98 -20.09 31.59 -15.97
N TYR A 99 -18.92 31.96 -15.48
CA TYR A 99 -18.31 31.38 -14.29
C TYR A 99 -18.20 32.40 -13.14
N GLY A 100 -18.15 31.91 -11.89
CA GLY A 100 -18.02 32.77 -10.71
C GLY A 100 -19.31 33.45 -10.25
N GLY A 101 -20.47 32.83 -10.56
CA GLY A 101 -21.78 33.28 -10.10
C GLY A 101 -22.19 32.67 -8.75
N THR A 102 -23.50 32.50 -8.56
CA THR A 102 -24.10 32.00 -7.31
C THR A 102 -24.76 30.63 -7.47
N ILE A 103 -24.81 30.07 -8.67
CA ILE A 103 -25.49 28.79 -8.95
C ILE A 103 -24.47 27.66 -8.85
N PRO A 104 -24.66 26.67 -7.94
CA PRO A 104 -23.79 25.51 -7.83
C PRO A 104 -23.70 24.74 -9.15
N TRP A 105 -22.48 24.49 -9.63
CA TRP A 105 -22.22 23.69 -10.81
C TRP A 105 -21.33 22.51 -10.45
N LEU A 106 -21.97 21.37 -10.25
CA LEU A 106 -21.35 20.15 -9.74
C LEU A 106 -20.62 19.38 -10.86
N ILE A 107 -19.45 18.85 -10.51
CA ILE A 107 -18.65 17.91 -11.29
C ILE A 107 -18.54 16.57 -10.56
N ILE A 108 -18.00 15.54 -11.23
CA ILE A 108 -17.88 14.18 -10.65
C ILE A 108 -17.09 14.18 -9.32
N GLY A 109 -16.13 15.10 -9.19
CA GLY A 109 -15.35 15.29 -7.97
C GLY A 109 -16.20 15.67 -6.75
N ASP A 110 -17.32 16.37 -6.95
CA ASP A 110 -18.19 16.83 -5.86
C ASP A 110 -19.15 15.74 -5.35
N LEU A 111 -19.34 14.65 -6.11
CA LEU A 111 -20.14 13.51 -5.66
C LEU A 111 -19.38 12.74 -4.57
N ASN A 112 -20.09 12.15 -3.61
CA ASN A 112 -19.48 11.52 -2.41
C ASN A 112 -20.20 10.24 -1.95
N ASP A 113 -21.01 9.62 -2.82
CA ASP A 113 -21.84 8.45 -2.51
C ASP A 113 -22.83 8.67 -1.34
N GLY A 114 -23.15 9.94 -1.05
CA GLY A 114 -24.04 10.36 0.02
C GLY A 114 -24.78 11.65 -0.30
N LEU A 115 -24.90 12.54 0.69
CA LEU A 115 -25.52 13.85 0.52
C LEU A 115 -24.50 14.85 -0.06
N VAL A 116 -24.88 15.50 -1.15
CA VAL A 116 -24.07 16.54 -1.81
C VAL A 116 -24.55 17.90 -1.32
N GLU A 117 -23.75 18.51 -0.45
CA GLU A 117 -24.08 19.74 0.30
C GLU A 117 -23.33 20.98 -0.17
N SER A 118 -22.38 20.84 -1.09
CA SER A 118 -21.58 21.95 -1.64
C SER A 118 -21.12 21.62 -3.06
N ALA A 119 -20.71 22.66 -3.81
CA ALA A 119 -20.07 22.52 -5.11
C ALA A 119 -18.71 23.22 -5.09
N SER A 120 -17.70 22.60 -5.70
CA SER A 120 -16.38 23.21 -5.88
C SER A 120 -16.38 24.39 -6.86
N SER A 121 -17.42 24.54 -7.67
CA SER A 121 -17.54 25.58 -8.70
C SER A 121 -18.96 26.15 -8.79
N MET A 122 -19.04 27.39 -9.23
CA MET A 122 -20.29 28.14 -9.39
C MET A 122 -20.38 28.77 -10.78
N ILE A 123 -21.58 28.81 -11.34
CA ILE A 123 -21.90 29.48 -12.62
C ILE A 123 -22.91 30.61 -12.41
N THR A 124 -23.02 31.48 -13.41
CA THR A 124 -23.96 32.62 -13.39
C THR A 124 -25.34 32.21 -13.92
N GLN A 125 -26.39 32.99 -13.59
CA GLN A 125 -27.72 32.81 -14.19
C GLN A 125 -27.66 32.89 -15.73
N LYS A 126 -26.83 33.79 -16.25
CA LYS A 126 -26.55 33.90 -17.68
C LYS A 126 -26.07 32.58 -18.30
N ALA A 127 -25.25 31.80 -17.59
CA ALA A 127 -24.79 30.50 -18.06
C ALA A 127 -25.92 29.49 -18.17
N VAL A 128 -26.88 29.51 -17.24
CA VAL A 128 -28.07 28.65 -17.29
C VAL A 128 -28.97 29.05 -18.46
N ASP A 129 -29.18 30.36 -18.65
CA ASP A 129 -30.09 30.87 -19.69
C ASP A 129 -29.53 30.73 -21.12
N GLU A 130 -28.21 30.80 -21.28
CA GLU A 130 -27.54 30.85 -22.60
C GLU A 130 -26.74 29.58 -22.96
N SER A 131 -26.80 28.51 -22.16
CA SER A 131 -26.04 27.28 -22.42
C SER A 131 -26.87 26.00 -22.26
N SER A 132 -26.20 24.84 -22.28
CA SER A 132 -26.83 23.53 -22.03
C SER A 132 -27.02 23.23 -20.53
N ALA A 133 -26.48 24.07 -19.64
CA ALA A 133 -26.65 23.90 -18.20
C ALA A 133 -28.13 23.96 -17.83
N THR A 134 -28.62 22.93 -17.13
CA THR A 134 -30.02 22.79 -16.74
C THR A 134 -30.14 22.80 -15.23
N MET A 135 -31.14 23.53 -14.70
CA MET A 135 -31.45 23.54 -13.27
C MET A 135 -31.97 22.18 -12.82
N ILE A 136 -31.35 21.64 -11.77
CA ILE A 136 -31.67 20.37 -11.13
C ILE A 136 -32.26 20.69 -9.75
N PRO A 137 -33.50 20.24 -9.49
CA PRO A 137 -34.15 20.48 -8.19
C PRO A 137 -33.46 19.69 -7.07
N LYS A 138 -33.53 20.24 -5.85
CA LYS A 138 -33.13 19.55 -4.61
C LYS A 138 -33.79 18.16 -4.52
N GLY A 139 -33.06 17.18 -3.98
CA GLY A 139 -33.56 15.81 -3.77
C GLY A 139 -33.42 14.89 -4.99
N SER A 140 -32.75 15.35 -6.06
CA SER A 140 -32.41 14.52 -7.19
C SER A 140 -31.22 13.60 -6.88
N VAL A 141 -31.21 12.41 -7.48
CA VAL A 141 -30.07 11.50 -7.45
C VAL A 141 -29.18 11.79 -8.64
N LEU A 142 -27.93 12.18 -8.38
CA LEU A 142 -26.89 12.47 -9.35
C LEU A 142 -26.03 11.21 -9.57
N ILE A 143 -25.70 10.89 -10.82
CA ILE A 143 -24.99 9.67 -11.20
C ILE A 143 -23.90 10.01 -12.22
N ALA A 144 -22.64 9.74 -11.88
CA ALA A 144 -21.52 9.88 -12.79
C ALA A 144 -21.59 8.81 -13.89
N MET A 145 -21.52 9.26 -15.14
CA MET A 145 -21.53 8.43 -16.34
C MET A 145 -20.14 8.21 -16.94
N TYR A 146 -19.18 9.09 -16.64
CA TYR A 146 -17.84 9.09 -17.24
C TYR A 146 -16.77 8.93 -16.17
N GLY A 147 -15.70 8.19 -16.48
CA GLY A 147 -14.56 7.99 -15.58
C GLY A 147 -14.90 7.19 -14.32
N SER A 148 -15.54 7.83 -13.33
CA SER A 148 -16.01 7.19 -12.09
C SER A 148 -17.45 6.71 -12.22
N ILE A 149 -17.71 5.80 -13.18
CA ILE A 149 -19.06 5.29 -13.47
C ILE A 149 -19.74 4.77 -12.20
N GLY A 150 -20.97 5.22 -11.95
CA GLY A 150 -21.76 4.79 -10.80
C GLY A 150 -21.37 5.45 -9.47
N LYS A 151 -20.43 6.41 -9.46
CA LYS A 151 -20.31 7.36 -8.36
C LYS A 151 -21.56 8.22 -8.31
N ALA A 152 -22.14 8.42 -7.13
CA ALA A 152 -23.47 9.03 -7.02
C ALA A 152 -23.60 9.99 -5.83
N GLY A 153 -24.73 10.66 -5.72
CA GLY A 153 -25.08 11.46 -4.56
C GLY A 153 -26.47 12.11 -4.66
N ILE A 154 -27.02 12.56 -3.53
CA ILE A 154 -28.30 13.25 -3.47
C ILE A 154 -28.03 14.74 -3.22
N ASN A 155 -28.46 15.62 -4.12
CA ASN A 155 -28.24 17.05 -3.93
C ASN A 155 -29.18 17.63 -2.86
N THR A 156 -28.62 18.31 -1.85
CA THR A 156 -29.39 18.95 -0.79
C THR A 156 -29.80 20.40 -1.12
N MET A 157 -29.34 20.92 -2.26
CA MET A 157 -29.71 22.22 -2.84
C MET A 157 -30.10 22.10 -4.31
N SER A 158 -30.80 23.10 -4.84
CA SER A 158 -30.93 23.27 -6.30
C SER A 158 -29.55 23.56 -6.90
N CYS A 159 -29.22 22.89 -8.01
CA CYS A 159 -27.89 22.96 -8.61
C CYS A 159 -27.95 22.79 -10.13
N THR A 160 -26.79 22.82 -10.76
CA THR A 160 -26.55 22.38 -12.14
C THR A 160 -25.37 21.40 -12.12
N THR A 161 -25.20 20.62 -13.19
CA THR A 161 -24.07 19.67 -13.30
C THR A 161 -23.42 19.76 -14.67
N ASN A 162 -22.22 19.22 -14.83
CA ASN A 162 -21.62 19.03 -16.15
C ASN A 162 -22.23 17.84 -16.93
N GLN A 163 -21.87 17.68 -18.21
CA GLN A 163 -22.41 16.63 -19.08
C GLN A 163 -22.03 15.19 -18.68
N ALA A 164 -21.12 15.04 -17.71
CA ALA A 164 -20.67 13.74 -17.23
C ALA A 164 -21.58 13.16 -16.15
N ILE A 165 -22.57 13.93 -15.69
CA ILE A 165 -23.50 13.55 -14.62
C ILE A 165 -24.92 13.48 -15.20
N ALA A 166 -25.54 12.31 -15.06
CA ALA A 166 -26.98 12.17 -15.19
C ALA A 166 -27.64 12.53 -13.87
N HIS A 167 -28.89 12.98 -13.92
CA HIS A 167 -29.70 13.19 -12.73
C HIS A 167 -31.09 12.57 -12.91
N CYS A 168 -31.66 12.10 -11.81
CA CYS A 168 -33.05 11.69 -11.74
C CYS A 168 -33.70 12.39 -10.55
N LEU A 169 -34.77 13.13 -10.77
CA LEU A 169 -35.69 13.52 -9.70
C LEU A 169 -36.62 12.32 -9.44
N PRO A 170 -36.51 11.62 -8.30
CA PRO A 170 -37.29 10.42 -8.03
C PRO A 170 -38.80 10.70 -8.04
N ASP A 171 -39.57 9.71 -8.49
CA ASP A 171 -41.01 9.66 -8.25
C ASP A 171 -41.25 9.09 -6.85
N GLU A 172 -41.65 9.95 -5.91
CA GLU A 172 -41.79 9.60 -4.49
C GLU A 172 -42.90 8.56 -4.24
N GLU A 173 -43.81 8.32 -5.19
CA GLU A 173 -44.80 7.24 -5.11
C GLU A 173 -44.20 5.87 -5.45
N VAL A 174 -43.03 5.85 -6.11
CA VAL A 174 -42.37 4.63 -6.58
C VAL A 174 -41.10 4.35 -5.78
N ILE A 175 -40.28 5.37 -5.53
CA ILE A 175 -38.95 5.19 -4.95
C ILE A 175 -38.49 6.39 -4.12
N SER A 176 -37.92 6.12 -2.95
CA SER A 176 -37.25 7.14 -2.15
C SER A 176 -35.88 7.51 -2.74
N ALA A 177 -35.47 8.77 -2.65
CA ALA A 177 -34.14 9.21 -3.11
C ALA A 177 -32.99 8.43 -2.46
N LYS A 178 -33.14 8.09 -1.16
CA LYS A 178 -32.15 7.30 -0.41
C LYS A 178 -32.03 5.88 -0.95
N TYR A 179 -33.16 5.19 -1.17
CA TYR A 179 -33.13 3.85 -1.75
C TYR A 179 -32.61 3.88 -3.19
N MET A 180 -32.97 4.89 -3.99
CA MET A 180 -32.44 5.06 -5.34
C MET A 180 -30.92 5.25 -5.35
N LEU A 181 -30.36 6.00 -4.39
CA LEU A 181 -28.92 6.11 -4.21
C LEU A 181 -28.30 4.73 -3.93
N GLN A 182 -28.80 4.01 -2.93
CA GLN A 182 -28.30 2.67 -2.57
C GLN A 182 -28.39 1.68 -3.73
N LEU A 183 -29.47 1.73 -4.51
CA LEU A 183 -29.66 0.95 -5.72
C LEU A 183 -28.57 1.22 -6.75
N VAL A 184 -28.28 2.50 -7.04
CA VAL A 184 -27.22 2.87 -7.99
C VAL A 184 -25.84 2.41 -7.50
N LEU A 185 -25.56 2.54 -6.20
CA LEU A 185 -24.30 2.10 -5.61
C LEU A 185 -24.14 0.57 -5.72
N GLY A 186 -25.19 -0.20 -5.44
CA GLY A 186 -25.19 -1.66 -5.58
C GLY A 186 -25.07 -2.14 -7.03
N LEU A 187 -25.51 -1.35 -8.01
CA LEU A 187 -25.42 -1.67 -9.44
C LEU A 187 -24.10 -1.22 -10.09
N ARG A 188 -23.19 -0.59 -9.34
CA ARG A 188 -21.95 0.01 -9.88
C ARG A 188 -21.10 -0.96 -10.70
N SER A 189 -20.90 -2.19 -10.22
CA SER A 189 -20.16 -3.22 -10.96
C SER A 189 -20.83 -3.55 -12.29
N GLN A 190 -22.16 -3.74 -12.29
CA GLN A 190 -22.93 -3.99 -13.51
C GLN A 190 -22.85 -2.80 -14.49
N LEU A 191 -22.94 -1.56 -14.00
CA LEU A 191 -22.78 -0.36 -14.84
C LEU A 191 -21.40 -0.30 -15.49
N PHE A 192 -20.35 -0.69 -14.75
CA PHE A 192 -18.99 -0.73 -15.27
C PHE A 192 -18.84 -1.77 -16.40
N THR A 193 -19.46 -2.95 -16.29
CA THR A 193 -19.42 -3.95 -17.38
C THR A 193 -20.10 -3.49 -18.68
N GLN A 194 -21.03 -2.54 -18.60
CA GLN A 194 -21.72 -1.98 -19.76
C GLN A 194 -20.97 -0.79 -20.38
N ALA A 195 -19.88 -0.36 -19.76
CA ALA A 195 -19.07 0.74 -20.26
C ALA A 195 -18.37 0.38 -21.57
N ARG A 196 -18.25 1.36 -22.46
CA ARG A 196 -17.58 1.20 -23.77
C ARG A 196 -16.44 2.20 -23.89
N GLY A 197 -15.34 1.79 -24.56
CA GLY A 197 -14.19 2.63 -24.87
C GLY A 197 -12.86 2.06 -24.37
N LEU A 198 -11.81 2.12 -25.21
CA LEU A 198 -10.48 1.56 -24.91
C LEU A 198 -9.63 2.45 -23.99
N ALA A 199 -9.85 3.76 -23.98
CA ALA A 199 -9.05 4.74 -23.22
C ALA A 199 -9.81 5.38 -22.04
N GLN A 200 -11.14 5.54 -22.15
CA GLN A 200 -12.03 5.99 -21.08
C GLN A 200 -13.31 5.17 -21.16
N GLN A 201 -13.62 4.47 -20.07
CA GLN A 201 -14.87 3.74 -19.93
C GLN A 201 -15.98 4.72 -19.57
N ASN A 202 -17.00 4.81 -20.44
CA ASN A 202 -18.14 5.70 -20.27
C ASN A 202 -19.45 4.94 -20.53
N ILE A 203 -20.52 5.34 -19.84
CA ILE A 203 -21.90 4.95 -20.14
C ILE A 203 -22.71 6.17 -20.60
N SER A 204 -23.89 5.95 -21.19
CA SER A 204 -24.82 7.03 -21.54
C SER A 204 -26.04 7.04 -20.63
N GLN A 205 -26.79 8.14 -20.59
CA GLN A 205 -28.07 8.19 -19.87
C GLN A 205 -29.04 7.11 -20.39
N THR A 206 -28.96 6.77 -21.67
CA THR A 206 -29.74 5.69 -22.28
C THR A 206 -29.44 4.35 -21.62
N VAL A 207 -28.17 4.05 -21.33
CA VAL A 207 -27.78 2.81 -20.62
C VAL A 207 -28.45 2.75 -19.25
N LEU A 208 -28.37 3.83 -18.46
CA LEU A 208 -29.04 3.92 -17.15
C LEU A 208 -30.54 3.67 -17.27
N LYS A 209 -31.22 4.39 -18.17
CA LYS A 209 -32.68 4.31 -18.35
C LYS A 209 -33.20 2.91 -18.72
N HIS A 210 -32.44 2.14 -19.48
CA HIS A 210 -32.84 0.80 -19.94
C HIS A 210 -32.53 -0.31 -18.94
N LEU A 211 -31.75 -0.02 -17.89
CA LEU A 211 -31.43 -1.01 -16.88
C LEU A 211 -32.72 -1.44 -16.16
N MET A 212 -33.01 -2.73 -16.19
CA MET A 212 -34.13 -3.32 -15.44
C MET A 212 -33.69 -3.51 -14.00
N VAL A 213 -34.54 -3.06 -13.07
CA VAL A 213 -34.27 -3.11 -11.63
C VAL A 213 -35.50 -3.60 -10.88
N SER A 214 -35.24 -4.36 -9.81
CA SER A 214 -36.27 -4.90 -8.92
C SER A 214 -36.52 -3.89 -7.80
N ILE A 215 -37.77 -3.47 -7.64
CA ILE A 215 -38.16 -2.39 -6.74
C ILE A 215 -39.10 -2.93 -5.65
N PRO A 216 -38.72 -2.80 -4.36
CA PRO A 216 -39.59 -3.12 -3.23
C PRO A 216 -40.73 -2.11 -3.09
N PRO A 217 -41.83 -2.47 -2.40
CA PRO A 217 -42.78 -1.51 -1.85
C PRO A 217 -42.08 -0.43 -1.00
N LEU A 218 -42.62 0.79 -0.97
CA LEU A 218 -42.02 1.94 -0.25
C LEU A 218 -41.67 1.63 1.22
N LEU A 219 -42.54 0.92 1.93
CA LEU A 219 -42.29 0.52 3.32
C LEU A 219 -41.09 -0.43 3.47
N GLU A 220 -40.86 -1.30 2.49
CA GLU A 220 -39.67 -2.16 2.47
C GLU A 220 -38.42 -1.36 2.11
N GLN A 221 -38.51 -0.38 1.20
CA GLN A 221 -37.40 0.52 0.90
C GLN A 221 -36.93 1.26 2.16
N GLU A 222 -37.85 1.78 2.97
CA GLU A 222 -37.51 2.45 4.24
C GLU A 222 -36.77 1.52 5.22
N LYS A 223 -37.24 0.27 5.34
CA LYS A 223 -36.58 -0.75 6.18
C LYS A 223 -35.20 -1.12 5.67
N ILE A 224 -35.05 -1.26 4.35
CA ILE A 224 -33.76 -1.57 3.72
C ILE A 224 -32.79 -0.41 3.94
N VAL A 225 -33.23 0.83 3.70
CA VAL A 225 -32.41 2.02 3.90
C VAL A 225 -31.91 2.10 5.34
N ALA A 226 -32.80 1.97 6.31
CA ALA A 226 -32.43 1.97 7.72
C ALA A 226 -31.43 0.86 8.07
N LYS A 227 -31.57 -0.32 7.43
CA LYS A 227 -30.67 -1.45 7.66
C LYS A 227 -29.29 -1.26 7.04
N VAL A 228 -29.23 -0.71 5.83
CA VAL A 228 -27.97 -0.34 5.18
C VAL A 228 -27.25 0.73 6.01
N ASP A 229 -27.96 1.75 6.48
CA ASP A 229 -27.39 2.81 7.33
C ASP A 229 -26.79 2.21 8.63
N GLU A 230 -27.48 1.27 9.29
CA GLU A 230 -26.97 0.53 10.46
C GLU A 230 -25.66 -0.21 10.15
N LEU A 231 -25.61 -0.96 9.04
CA LEU A 231 -24.45 -1.79 8.67
C LEU A 231 -23.27 -0.94 8.17
N MET A 232 -23.54 0.17 7.47
CA MET A 232 -22.52 1.12 7.04
C MET A 232 -21.89 1.83 8.24
N ALA A 233 -22.69 2.21 9.24
CA ALA A 233 -22.17 2.79 10.48
C ALA A 233 -21.27 1.80 11.25
N LEU A 234 -21.60 0.52 11.26
CA LEU A 234 -20.72 -0.52 11.82
C LEU A 234 -19.41 -0.61 11.03
N CYS A 235 -19.46 -0.58 9.70
CA CYS A 235 -18.25 -0.57 8.87
C CYS A 235 -17.37 0.67 9.14
N ASP A 236 -17.98 1.85 9.34
CA ASP A 236 -17.27 3.09 9.70
C ASP A 236 -16.60 2.97 11.08
N GLU A 237 -17.28 2.37 12.06
CA GLU A 237 -16.72 2.11 13.38
C GLU A 237 -15.51 1.16 13.31
N LEU A 238 -15.60 0.10 12.51
CA LEU A 238 -14.48 -0.83 12.28
C LEU A 238 -13.29 -0.17 11.60
N GLU A 239 -13.56 0.71 10.62
CA GLU A 239 -12.52 1.46 9.92
C GLU A 239 -11.79 2.43 10.86
N ALA A 240 -12.55 3.12 11.71
CA ALA A 240 -12.00 3.99 12.74
C ALA A 240 -11.18 3.21 13.79
N GLU A 241 -11.64 2.02 14.22
CA GLU A 241 -10.90 1.15 15.13
C GLU A 241 -9.61 0.63 14.49
N LYS A 242 -9.64 0.22 13.22
CA LYS A 242 -8.46 -0.22 12.47
C LYS A 242 -7.45 0.93 12.36
N ALA A 243 -7.89 2.12 11.97
CA ALA A 243 -7.03 3.31 11.89
C ALA A 243 -6.41 3.66 13.26
N LYS A 244 -7.19 3.62 14.34
CA LYS A 244 -6.70 3.87 15.70
C LYS A 244 -5.68 2.81 16.14
N ARG A 245 -5.93 1.54 15.83
CA ARG A 245 -5.00 0.42 16.09
C ARG A 245 -3.67 0.66 15.38
N GLU A 246 -3.70 1.08 14.12
CA GLU A 246 -2.50 1.39 13.35
C GLU A 246 -1.73 2.62 13.89
N THR A 247 -2.43 3.69 14.30
CA THR A 247 -1.78 4.84 14.93
C THR A 247 -1.10 4.46 16.25
N LEU A 248 -1.79 3.71 17.12
CA LEU A 248 -1.22 3.25 18.39
C LEU A 248 -0.01 2.34 18.17
N ARG A 249 -0.08 1.44 17.18
CA ARG A 249 1.03 0.56 16.80
C ARG A 249 2.23 1.35 16.30
N THR A 250 2.02 2.30 15.40
CA THR A 250 3.09 3.17 14.89
C THR A 250 3.77 3.95 16.02
N ALA A 251 2.99 4.47 16.97
CA ALA A 251 3.53 5.16 18.14
C ALA A 251 4.30 4.20 19.07
N ALA A 252 3.80 2.99 19.30
CA ALA A 252 4.49 1.97 20.08
C ALA A 252 5.82 1.55 19.42
N ARG A 253 5.84 1.40 18.08
CA ARG A 253 7.07 1.15 17.31
C ARG A 253 8.08 2.28 17.47
N ALA A 254 7.65 3.53 17.28
CA ALA A 254 8.52 4.68 17.45
C ALA A 254 9.10 4.76 18.86
N SER A 255 8.27 4.50 19.89
CA SER A 255 8.73 4.47 21.29
C SER A 255 9.67 3.31 21.58
N ALA A 256 9.45 2.14 20.98
CA ALA A 256 10.34 0.99 21.09
C ALA A 256 11.71 1.28 20.48
N ILE A 257 11.72 1.84 19.26
CA ILE A 257 12.93 2.26 18.55
C ILE A 257 13.67 3.34 19.35
N ASP A 258 12.96 4.32 19.90
CA ASP A 258 13.53 5.38 20.72
C ASP A 258 14.13 4.84 22.03
N ALA A 259 13.44 3.93 22.72
CA ALA A 259 13.94 3.29 23.94
C ALA A 259 15.23 2.50 23.70
N ILE A 260 15.34 1.81 22.57
CA ILE A 260 16.57 1.14 22.15
C ILE A 260 17.67 2.17 21.82
N SER A 261 17.33 3.22 21.06
CA SER A 261 18.30 4.22 20.56
C SER A 261 18.84 5.13 21.67
N SER A 262 18.06 5.34 22.73
CA SER A 262 18.38 6.18 23.87
C SER A 262 18.99 5.41 25.05
N ALA A 263 19.04 4.07 24.99
CA ALA A 263 19.66 3.26 26.03
C ALA A 263 21.15 3.59 26.15
N THR A 264 21.56 4.01 27.34
CA THR A 264 22.95 4.39 27.66
C THR A 264 23.66 3.35 28.52
N THR A 265 22.97 2.30 28.94
CA THR A 265 23.51 1.15 29.70
C THR A 265 22.99 -0.18 29.12
N PRO A 266 23.65 -1.33 29.39
CA PRO A 266 23.18 -2.64 28.92
C PRO A 266 21.89 -3.07 29.61
N GLU A 267 21.67 -2.62 30.85
CA GLU A 267 20.46 -2.90 31.59
C GLU A 267 19.27 -2.17 30.95
N GLU A 268 19.44 -0.89 30.61
CA GLU A 268 18.45 -0.12 29.83
C GLU A 268 18.19 -0.74 28.46
N LEU A 269 19.24 -1.18 27.77
CA LEU A 269 19.13 -1.80 26.45
C LEU A 269 18.45 -3.18 26.52
N SER A 270 18.83 -4.00 27.49
CA SER A 270 18.23 -5.32 27.75
C SER A 270 16.76 -5.18 28.11
N ASP A 271 16.41 -4.20 28.93
CA ASP A 271 15.02 -3.90 29.28
C ASP A 271 14.23 -3.40 28.06
N ALA A 272 14.81 -2.52 27.25
CA ALA A 272 14.18 -2.03 26.01
C ALA A 272 13.96 -3.19 25.02
N TRP A 273 14.96 -4.06 24.84
CA TRP A 273 14.88 -5.24 23.99
C TRP A 273 13.87 -6.28 24.51
N SER A 274 13.83 -6.51 25.82
CA SER A 274 12.85 -7.39 26.47
C SER A 274 11.42 -6.88 26.26
N ARG A 275 11.18 -5.56 26.33
CA ARG A 275 9.86 -4.99 26.04
C ARG A 275 9.43 -5.18 24.59
N ILE A 276 10.37 -5.13 23.64
CA ILE A 276 10.09 -5.28 22.21
C ILE A 276 9.83 -6.74 21.86
N SER A 277 10.70 -7.64 22.31
CA SER A 277 10.54 -9.09 22.10
C SER A 277 9.25 -9.62 22.74
N ASN A 278 8.87 -9.14 23.93
CA ASN A 278 7.62 -9.53 24.58
C ASN A 278 6.34 -8.95 23.92
N ASN A 279 6.47 -7.95 23.06
CA ASN A 279 5.33 -7.34 22.34
C ASN A 279 5.48 -7.45 20.82
N TRP A 280 6.23 -8.45 20.36
CA TRP A 280 6.67 -8.55 18.99
C TRP A 280 5.52 -8.61 17.97
N ASP A 281 4.46 -9.37 18.26
CA ASP A 281 3.26 -9.51 17.42
C ASP A 281 2.55 -8.17 17.15
N ALA A 282 2.76 -7.16 17.99
CA ALA A 282 2.22 -5.82 17.80
C ALA A 282 3.18 -4.89 17.04
N ILE A 283 4.48 -5.21 17.02
CA ILE A 283 5.57 -4.35 16.52
C ILE A 283 6.00 -4.76 15.11
N ALA A 284 6.05 -6.05 14.77
CA ALA A 284 6.47 -6.53 13.45
C ALA A 284 5.34 -7.31 12.78
N ASP A 285 4.47 -6.59 12.06
CA ASP A 285 3.34 -7.16 11.30
C ASP A 285 3.45 -6.91 9.78
N SER A 286 4.57 -6.32 9.35
CA SER A 286 4.82 -5.89 7.98
C SER A 286 6.31 -6.00 7.65
N PRO A 287 6.68 -6.32 6.38
CA PRO A 287 8.08 -6.38 5.94
C PRO A 287 8.86 -5.09 6.21
N GLU A 288 8.22 -3.92 6.03
CA GLU A 288 8.86 -2.61 6.24
C GLU A 288 9.26 -2.40 7.71
N SER A 289 8.48 -2.93 8.66
CA SER A 289 8.78 -2.82 10.09
C SER A 289 9.99 -3.66 10.49
N ILE A 290 10.19 -4.80 9.81
CA ILE A 290 11.37 -5.65 10.01
C ILE A 290 12.62 -4.98 9.44
N GLU A 291 12.54 -4.38 8.25
CA GLU A 291 13.67 -3.65 7.65
C GLU A 291 14.14 -2.49 8.54
N GLY A 292 13.20 -1.72 9.10
CA GLY A 292 13.52 -0.65 10.04
C GLY A 292 14.26 -1.14 11.29
N LEU A 293 13.90 -2.32 11.80
CA LEU A 293 14.59 -2.92 12.95
C LEU A 293 15.98 -3.45 12.59
N LYS A 294 16.15 -4.09 11.42
CA LYS A 294 17.46 -4.55 10.93
C LYS A 294 18.46 -3.38 10.85
N LEU A 295 18.01 -2.23 10.36
CA LEU A 295 18.81 -0.99 10.34
C LEU A 295 19.18 -0.51 11.75
N LEU A 296 18.24 -0.52 12.69
CA LEU A 296 18.48 -0.11 14.07
C LEU A 296 19.49 -1.03 14.77
N ILE A 297 19.37 -2.36 14.62
CA ILE A 297 20.32 -3.34 15.17
C ILE A 297 21.74 -3.01 14.68
N ASN A 298 21.89 -2.76 13.39
CA ASN A 298 23.19 -2.38 12.80
C ASN A 298 23.71 -1.04 13.36
N ASP A 299 22.85 -0.04 13.58
CA ASP A 299 23.25 1.26 14.14
C ASP A 299 23.77 1.13 15.59
N LEU A 300 23.09 0.33 16.42
CA LEU A 300 23.49 0.05 17.81
C LEU A 300 24.78 -0.74 17.92
N ALA A 301 24.99 -1.67 16.98
CA ALA A 301 26.18 -2.51 16.93
C ALA A 301 27.46 -1.66 16.88
N ILE A 302 27.40 -0.53 16.16
CA ILE A 302 28.57 0.28 15.82
C ILE A 302 28.69 1.53 16.71
N THR A 303 27.70 1.78 17.56
CA THR A 303 27.86 2.64 18.74
C THR A 303 28.45 1.88 19.93
N GLY A 304 28.58 0.56 19.85
CA GLY A 304 28.99 -0.28 20.97
C GLY A 304 27.89 -0.53 22.00
N ALA A 305 26.65 -0.11 21.69
CA ALA A 305 25.51 -0.34 22.56
C ALA A 305 25.23 -1.85 22.75
N LEU A 306 25.54 -2.69 21.76
CA LEU A 306 25.33 -4.15 21.83
C LEU A 306 26.41 -4.95 22.59
N ASN A 307 27.40 -4.30 23.22
CA ASN A 307 28.52 -4.98 23.89
C ASN A 307 28.31 -5.10 25.42
N SER A 308 28.72 -6.21 26.04
CA SER A 308 28.53 -6.47 27.48
C SER A 308 29.49 -5.71 28.42
N HIS A 309 30.39 -4.87 27.89
CA HIS A 309 31.48 -4.21 28.64
C HIS A 309 31.14 -2.85 29.30
N PHE A 310 29.87 -2.46 29.38
CA PHE A 310 29.47 -1.19 30.03
C PHE A 310 29.71 -1.13 31.55
N GLU A 311 30.18 -2.19 32.22
CA GLU A 311 30.58 -2.09 33.64
C GLU A 311 31.77 -1.14 33.85
N THR A 312 32.51 -0.77 32.81
CA THR A 312 33.63 0.17 32.93
C THR A 312 33.55 1.26 31.86
N GLY A 313 32.93 2.38 32.24
CA GLY A 313 33.03 3.73 31.67
C GLY A 313 33.53 3.94 30.24
N SER A 314 32.68 4.57 29.42
CA SER A 314 33.07 5.43 28.29
C SER A 314 34.27 4.94 27.46
N SER A 315 34.09 3.87 26.69
CA SER A 315 35.03 3.54 25.62
C SER A 315 34.72 4.41 24.40
N SER A 316 35.34 5.58 24.27
CA SER A 316 35.34 6.30 23.00
C SER A 316 36.26 5.55 22.04
N TRP A 317 35.70 4.67 21.20
CA TRP A 317 36.49 4.00 20.17
C TRP A 317 37.17 5.03 19.26
N PRO A 318 38.42 4.77 18.84
CA PRO A 318 39.10 5.66 17.91
C PRO A 318 38.28 5.81 16.63
N THR A 319 38.15 7.05 16.17
CA THR A 319 37.57 7.34 14.86
C THR A 319 38.67 7.23 13.82
N VAL A 320 38.43 6.42 12.80
CA VAL A 320 39.34 6.22 11.66
C VAL A 320 38.60 6.53 10.37
N SER A 321 39.34 6.91 9.34
CA SER A 321 38.82 6.96 7.98
C SER A 321 38.86 5.57 7.34
N VAL A 322 37.89 5.27 6.48
CA VAL A 322 37.84 4.00 5.75
C VAL A 322 39.12 3.78 4.94
N GLY A 323 39.70 4.83 4.36
CA GLY A 323 40.95 4.75 3.59
C GLY A 323 42.19 4.37 4.40
N GLU A 324 42.19 4.58 5.72
CA GLU A 324 43.29 4.15 6.60
C GLU A 324 43.26 2.65 6.86
N ILE A 325 42.07 2.04 6.89
CA ILE A 325 41.87 0.63 7.24
C ILE A 325 41.56 -0.24 6.02
N SER A 326 41.64 0.30 4.81
CA SER A 326 41.34 -0.43 3.59
C SER A 326 41.96 0.15 2.34
N GLU A 327 42.22 -0.70 1.36
CA GLU A 327 42.58 -0.30 0.01
C GLU A 327 41.31 -0.13 -0.84
N VAL A 328 41.03 1.09 -1.29
CA VAL A 328 39.88 1.39 -2.15
C VAL A 328 40.34 1.66 -3.58
N SER A 329 39.77 0.92 -4.53
CA SER A 329 40.10 0.97 -5.96
C SER A 329 38.85 0.76 -6.82
N TYR A 330 38.86 1.25 -8.06
CA TYR A 330 37.81 0.91 -9.02
C TYR A 330 38.02 -0.49 -9.57
N GLY A 331 36.91 -1.13 -9.98
CA GLY A 331 36.96 -2.37 -10.75
C GLY A 331 37.62 -2.18 -12.13
N TYR A 332 37.83 -3.30 -12.80
CA TYR A 332 38.46 -3.38 -14.11
C TYR A 332 37.50 -2.92 -15.22
N THR A 333 38.02 -2.18 -16.21
CA THR A 333 37.23 -1.71 -17.34
C THR A 333 37.41 -2.65 -18.51
N GLU A 334 36.37 -3.45 -18.78
CA GLU A 334 36.30 -4.36 -19.92
C GLU A 334 34.84 -4.69 -20.27
N SER A 335 34.61 -5.25 -21.44
CA SER A 335 33.33 -5.78 -21.88
C SER A 335 33.10 -7.21 -21.41
N ALA A 336 31.87 -7.50 -20.96
CA ALA A 336 31.45 -8.85 -20.60
C ALA A 336 31.43 -9.79 -21.82
N LYS A 337 31.78 -11.05 -21.60
CA LYS A 337 31.80 -12.16 -22.57
C LYS A 337 31.05 -13.37 -21.99
N THR A 338 30.35 -14.09 -22.86
CA THR A 338 29.64 -15.33 -22.49
C THR A 338 30.58 -16.51 -22.40
N ASP A 339 31.57 -16.56 -23.28
CA ASP A 339 32.57 -17.63 -23.34
C ASP A 339 33.61 -17.46 -22.23
N GLU A 340 34.15 -18.58 -21.73
CA GLU A 340 35.16 -18.62 -20.68
C GLU A 340 36.55 -18.18 -21.19
N VAL A 341 36.69 -16.88 -21.46
CA VAL A 341 37.89 -16.26 -22.04
C VAL A 341 38.87 -15.72 -20.98
N GLY A 342 38.55 -15.87 -19.70
CA GLY A 342 39.30 -15.29 -18.57
C GLY A 342 38.55 -15.47 -17.25
N PRO A 343 38.81 -14.64 -16.22
CA PRO A 343 38.08 -14.69 -14.96
C PRO A 343 36.63 -14.24 -15.14
N LYS A 344 35.80 -14.59 -14.16
CA LYS A 344 34.44 -14.05 -14.01
C LYS A 344 34.48 -12.53 -13.86
N PHE A 345 33.54 -11.83 -14.46
CA PHE A 345 33.45 -10.37 -14.52
C PHE A 345 32.20 -9.89 -13.79
N LEU A 346 32.32 -9.63 -12.49
CA LEU A 346 31.21 -9.28 -11.61
C LEU A 346 30.70 -7.86 -11.94
N ARG A 347 29.43 -7.73 -12.32
CA ARG A 347 28.77 -6.44 -12.59
C ARG A 347 27.79 -6.08 -11.48
N ILE A 348 27.37 -4.81 -11.42
CA ILE A 348 26.34 -4.35 -10.47
C ILE A 348 25.06 -5.19 -10.58
N THR A 349 24.64 -5.55 -11.79
CA THR A 349 23.41 -6.31 -12.05
C THR A 349 23.45 -7.75 -11.57
N ASP A 350 24.65 -8.28 -11.29
CA ASP A 350 24.83 -9.67 -10.86
C ASP A 350 24.74 -9.79 -9.33
N ILE A 351 24.76 -8.66 -8.60
CA ILE A 351 24.58 -8.59 -7.15
C ILE A 351 23.10 -8.49 -6.83
N LYS A 352 22.57 -9.51 -6.16
CA LYS A 352 21.17 -9.56 -5.69
C LYS A 352 21.15 -9.53 -4.16
N GLU A 353 19.94 -9.42 -3.62
CA GLU A 353 19.68 -9.37 -2.17
C GLU A 353 20.20 -10.61 -1.45
N ASN A 354 20.02 -11.80 -2.05
CA ASN A 354 20.51 -13.08 -1.51
C ASN A 354 21.96 -13.41 -1.93
N GLY A 355 22.70 -12.41 -2.44
CA GLY A 355 24.08 -12.54 -2.88
C GLY A 355 24.27 -12.69 -4.39
N VAL A 356 25.43 -13.24 -4.77
CA VAL A 356 25.85 -13.38 -6.17
C VAL A 356 25.71 -14.83 -6.61
N ASN A 357 24.94 -15.04 -7.69
CA ASN A 357 24.95 -16.31 -8.41
C ASN A 357 26.11 -16.33 -9.40
N TRP A 358 27.26 -16.86 -8.98
CA TRP A 358 28.50 -16.90 -9.76
C TRP A 358 28.39 -17.66 -11.09
N ASP A 359 27.48 -18.62 -11.21
CA ASP A 359 27.27 -19.35 -12.47
C ASP A 359 26.75 -18.41 -13.56
N SER A 360 25.90 -17.46 -13.19
CA SER A 360 25.33 -16.46 -14.09
C SER A 360 26.25 -15.28 -14.41
N VAL A 361 27.34 -15.12 -13.66
CA VAL A 361 28.30 -14.03 -13.88
C VAL A 361 29.08 -14.28 -15.17
N PRO A 362 29.17 -13.30 -16.10
CA PRO A 362 29.90 -13.47 -17.36
C PRO A 362 31.42 -13.49 -17.13
N TYR A 363 32.19 -13.62 -18.19
CA TYR A 363 33.66 -13.55 -18.16
C TYR A 363 34.17 -12.24 -18.77
N CYS A 364 35.45 -11.95 -18.60
CA CYS A 364 36.12 -10.88 -19.36
C CYS A 364 37.54 -11.31 -19.78
N VAL A 365 38.06 -10.64 -20.80
CA VAL A 365 39.48 -10.76 -21.16
C VAL A 365 40.28 -9.88 -20.21
N VAL A 366 41.39 -10.37 -19.67
CA VAL A 366 42.24 -9.58 -18.78
C VAL A 366 43.69 -10.05 -18.93
N SER A 367 44.63 -9.12 -18.82
CA SER A 367 46.06 -9.47 -18.77
C SER A 367 46.39 -10.14 -17.42
N GLN A 368 47.39 -11.01 -17.36
CA GLN A 368 47.82 -11.60 -16.09
C GLN A 368 48.20 -10.55 -15.03
N GLN A 369 48.75 -9.41 -15.47
CA GLN A 369 49.14 -8.32 -14.57
C GLN A 369 47.92 -7.59 -13.99
N ASP A 370 46.94 -7.24 -14.83
CA ASP A 370 45.73 -6.58 -14.37
C ASP A 370 44.86 -7.52 -13.55
N GLU A 371 44.86 -8.80 -13.90
CA GLU A 371 44.15 -9.81 -13.15
C GLU A 371 44.68 -9.91 -11.72
N ALA A 372 45.99 -10.04 -11.54
CA ALA A 372 46.62 -10.09 -10.22
C ALA A 372 46.26 -8.85 -9.37
N LYS A 373 46.09 -7.69 -10.00
CA LYS A 373 45.71 -6.44 -9.34
C LYS A 373 44.23 -6.38 -8.97
N HIS A 374 43.34 -6.88 -9.83
CA HIS A 374 41.89 -6.73 -9.71
C HIS A 374 41.15 -7.97 -9.20
N LEU A 375 41.84 -9.10 -9.01
CA LEU A 375 41.26 -10.34 -8.51
C LEU A 375 40.55 -10.10 -7.18
N LEU A 376 39.30 -10.54 -7.10
CA LEU A 376 38.49 -10.51 -5.89
C LEU A 376 38.94 -11.60 -4.93
N GLN A 377 38.86 -11.29 -3.65
CA GLN A 377 39.21 -12.18 -2.56
C GLN A 377 38.05 -12.23 -1.56
N THR A 378 37.93 -13.35 -0.83
CA THR A 378 37.04 -13.43 0.33
C THR A 378 37.31 -12.24 1.26
N GLY A 379 36.27 -11.59 1.77
CA GLY A 379 36.38 -10.42 2.62
C GLY A 379 36.59 -9.09 1.88
N ASP A 380 36.75 -9.09 0.55
CA ASP A 380 36.61 -7.83 -0.21
C ASP A 380 35.16 -7.34 -0.12
N LEU A 381 34.95 -6.03 -0.22
CA LEU A 381 33.64 -5.42 -0.38
C LEU A 381 33.56 -4.74 -1.74
N VAL A 382 32.40 -4.83 -2.40
CA VAL A 382 32.11 -4.11 -3.64
C VAL A 382 30.93 -3.17 -3.47
N PHE A 383 31.03 -1.96 -4.04
CA PHE A 383 30.01 -0.93 -3.93
C PHE A 383 29.45 -0.56 -5.30
N ALA A 384 28.13 -0.43 -5.39
CA ALA A 384 27.47 0.11 -6.57
C ALA A 384 27.72 1.62 -6.68
N ARG A 385 28.28 2.06 -7.81
CA ARG A 385 28.62 3.47 -8.05
C ARG A 385 27.48 4.29 -8.66
N THR A 386 26.56 3.64 -9.37
CA THR A 386 25.56 4.30 -10.20
C THR A 386 24.22 3.54 -10.22
N GLY A 387 23.13 4.28 -10.47
CA GLY A 387 21.77 3.71 -10.57
C GLY A 387 21.02 3.73 -9.24
N ALA A 388 19.87 3.04 -9.20
CA ALA A 388 19.00 2.99 -8.02
C ALA A 388 19.66 2.36 -6.77
N THR A 389 20.74 1.59 -6.96
CA THR A 389 21.47 0.90 -5.89
C THR A 389 22.74 1.63 -5.45
N THR A 390 22.95 2.87 -5.90
CA THR A 390 24.18 3.62 -5.59
C THR A 390 24.46 3.69 -4.09
N GLY A 391 25.68 3.30 -3.69
CA GLY A 391 26.11 3.22 -2.30
C GLY A 391 25.83 1.89 -1.60
N LYS A 392 25.00 1.00 -2.16
CA LYS A 392 24.86 -0.35 -1.59
C LYS A 392 26.19 -1.10 -1.69
N SER A 393 26.55 -1.79 -0.61
CA SER A 393 27.76 -2.59 -0.49
C SER A 393 27.42 -4.09 -0.48
N TYR A 394 28.38 -4.91 -0.89
CA TYR A 394 28.28 -6.37 -0.86
C TYR A 394 29.60 -6.98 -0.41
N LEU A 395 29.55 -7.85 0.60
CA LEU A 395 30.70 -8.61 1.09
C LEU A 395 30.92 -9.82 0.19
N ILE A 396 32.12 -9.92 -0.37
CA ILE A 396 32.54 -11.05 -1.17
C ILE A 396 32.91 -12.21 -0.25
N ASP A 397 32.23 -13.33 -0.42
CA ASP A 397 32.56 -14.58 0.25
C ASP A 397 32.85 -15.68 -0.78
N ASN A 398 33.93 -16.42 -0.52
CA ASN A 398 34.47 -17.51 -1.34
C ASN A 398 34.29 -17.33 -2.88
N PRO A 399 34.83 -16.25 -3.49
CA PRO A 399 34.64 -16.00 -4.91
C PRO A 399 35.40 -17.02 -5.76
N PRO A 400 34.89 -17.40 -6.96
CA PRO A 400 35.72 -18.03 -7.97
C PRO A 400 36.78 -17.05 -8.47
N ARG A 401 37.62 -17.50 -9.42
CA ARG A 401 38.56 -16.62 -10.14
C ARG A 401 37.78 -15.48 -10.83
N ALA A 402 37.73 -14.31 -10.21
CA ALA A 402 36.82 -13.22 -10.58
C ALA A 402 37.44 -11.84 -10.38
N VAL A 403 37.06 -10.88 -11.23
CA VAL A 403 37.36 -9.44 -11.08
C VAL A 403 36.05 -8.64 -11.12
N SER A 404 36.00 -7.49 -10.46
CA SER A 404 34.83 -6.60 -10.50
C SER A 404 34.90 -5.63 -11.68
N ALA A 405 33.74 -5.29 -12.26
CA ALA A 405 33.63 -4.28 -13.31
C ALA A 405 33.85 -2.85 -12.78
N SER A 406 34.28 -1.92 -13.63
CA SER A 406 34.63 -0.53 -13.24
C SER A 406 33.47 0.35 -12.75
N TYR A 407 32.23 -0.12 -12.93
CA TYR A 407 31.05 0.45 -12.30
C TYR A 407 30.90 0.05 -10.82
N LEU A 408 31.70 -0.91 -10.35
CA LEU A 408 31.87 -1.22 -8.94
C LEU A 408 33.13 -0.56 -8.39
N ILE A 409 33.09 -0.22 -7.10
CA ILE A 409 34.26 0.16 -6.32
C ILE A 409 34.62 -1.03 -5.44
N ARG A 410 35.86 -1.51 -5.50
CA ARG A 410 36.39 -2.53 -4.60
C ARG A 410 37.01 -1.85 -3.39
N LEU A 411 36.67 -2.34 -2.22
CA LEU A 411 37.32 -2.05 -0.96
C LEU A 411 37.91 -3.36 -0.43
N ARG A 412 39.23 -3.38 -0.21
CA ARG A 412 39.93 -4.51 0.40
C ARG A 412 40.33 -4.15 1.82
N PRO A 413 39.74 -4.77 2.86
CA PRO A 413 40.08 -4.45 4.25
C PRO A 413 41.53 -4.80 4.57
N ASP A 414 42.21 -3.94 5.32
CA ASP A 414 43.47 -4.29 5.99
C ASP A 414 43.13 -5.20 7.17
N ARG A 415 43.32 -6.51 6.95
CA ARG A 415 42.97 -7.54 7.94
C ARG A 415 43.80 -7.47 9.22
N ALA A 416 44.89 -6.73 9.24
CA ALA A 416 45.64 -6.45 10.46
C ALA A 416 45.00 -5.36 11.32
N ARG A 417 44.01 -4.62 10.79
CA ARG A 417 43.36 -3.49 11.46
C ARG A 417 41.85 -3.66 11.67
N VAL A 418 41.16 -4.37 10.78
CA VAL A 418 39.70 -4.49 10.83
C VAL A 418 39.21 -5.84 10.31
N LEU A 419 38.15 -6.37 10.92
CA LEU A 419 37.45 -7.55 10.42
C LEU A 419 36.57 -7.18 9.22
N PRO A 420 36.66 -7.92 8.10
CA PRO A 420 35.80 -7.68 6.94
C PRO A 420 34.30 -7.70 7.26
N ARG A 421 33.87 -8.59 8.16
CA ARG A 421 32.45 -8.70 8.56
C ARG A 421 32.00 -7.49 9.36
N TYR A 422 32.79 -7.02 10.34
CA TYR A 422 32.50 -5.79 11.08
C TYR A 422 32.41 -4.58 10.14
N LEU A 423 33.34 -4.50 9.19
CA LEU A 423 33.34 -3.43 8.20
C LEU A 423 32.11 -3.50 7.27
N SER A 424 31.66 -4.70 6.89
CA SER A 424 30.41 -4.91 6.15
C SER A 424 29.19 -4.41 6.92
N LEU A 425 29.11 -4.68 8.23
CA LEU A 425 28.03 -4.16 9.07
C LEU A 425 28.00 -2.63 9.07
N TYR A 426 29.17 -1.98 9.13
CA TYR A 426 29.28 -0.52 9.06
C TYR A 426 28.62 0.08 7.83
N PHE A 427 28.82 -0.51 6.66
CA PHE A 427 28.23 -0.01 5.43
C PHE A 427 26.72 -0.28 5.28
N GLN A 428 26.10 -0.92 6.26
CA GLN A 428 24.65 -1.10 6.34
C GLN A 428 23.98 -0.12 7.33
N THR A 429 24.77 0.68 8.05
CA THR A 429 24.26 1.61 9.07
C THR A 429 23.68 2.91 8.50
N GLY A 430 22.76 3.53 9.25
CA GLY A 430 22.27 4.87 8.99
C GLY A 430 23.40 5.91 9.01
N LYS A 431 24.40 5.76 9.89
CA LYS A 431 25.59 6.65 9.94
C LYS A 431 26.36 6.68 8.63
N TYR A 432 26.53 5.53 7.99
CA TYR A 432 27.11 5.45 6.64
C TYR A 432 26.23 6.21 5.62
N TRP A 433 24.93 5.94 5.61
CA TRP A 433 24.00 6.57 4.67
C TRP A 433 23.88 8.09 4.84
N ILE A 434 24.03 8.62 6.06
CA ILE A 434 24.12 10.06 6.32
C ILE A 434 25.35 10.64 5.59
N GLN A 435 26.52 9.99 5.70
CA GLN A 435 27.74 10.43 5.01
C GLN A 435 27.65 10.27 3.48
N VAL A 436 26.93 9.26 2.98
CA VAL A 436 26.62 9.12 1.55
C VAL A 436 25.77 10.28 1.04
N LYS A 437 24.74 10.69 1.79
CA LYS A 437 23.80 11.77 1.44
C LYS A 437 24.37 13.17 1.69
N ALA A 438 25.31 13.33 2.61
CA ALA A 438 25.98 14.60 2.85
C ALA A 438 26.71 15.06 1.58
N GLY A 439 26.40 16.27 1.11
CA GLY A 439 27.05 16.91 -0.06
C GLY A 439 26.34 16.76 -1.42
N THR A 440 25.13 16.19 -1.50
CA THR A 440 24.36 16.10 -2.76
C THR A 440 23.49 17.34 -3.04
N SER A 441 24.12 18.52 -3.11
CA SER A 441 23.45 19.77 -3.51
C SER A 441 23.55 19.94 -5.03
N GLY A 442 22.65 19.33 -5.81
CA GLY A 442 22.55 19.54 -7.27
C GLY A 442 21.79 18.43 -8.03
N THR A 443 21.31 18.75 -9.23
CA THR A 443 20.49 17.89 -10.11
C THR A 443 21.25 16.72 -10.77
N ALA A 444 22.53 16.51 -10.45
CA ALA A 444 23.29 15.33 -10.85
C ALA A 444 23.17 14.27 -9.76
N GLN A 445 22.73 13.04 -10.10
CA GLN A 445 22.63 11.94 -9.14
C GLN A 445 23.94 11.78 -8.36
N GLY A 446 23.88 12.02 -7.05
CA GLY A 446 25.02 11.96 -6.15
C GLY A 446 25.54 10.54 -6.01
N GLY A 447 26.57 10.20 -6.77
CA GLY A 447 27.20 8.89 -6.73
C GLY A 447 28.22 8.74 -5.59
N VAL A 448 28.31 7.54 -5.02
CA VAL A 448 29.43 7.14 -4.15
C VAL A 448 30.65 6.89 -5.05
N ASN A 449 31.79 7.52 -4.74
CA ASN A 449 33.04 7.36 -5.49
C ASN A 449 34.19 6.95 -4.56
N SER A 450 35.33 6.53 -5.11
CA SER A 450 36.45 5.99 -4.33
C SER A 450 37.04 7.00 -3.34
N THR A 451 37.07 8.29 -3.69
CA THR A 451 37.62 9.35 -2.83
C THR A 451 36.68 9.58 -1.65
N LYS A 452 35.38 9.73 -1.93
CA LYS A 452 34.36 9.91 -0.90
C LYS A 452 34.34 8.72 0.06
N LEU A 453 34.43 7.49 -0.44
CA LEU A 453 34.52 6.30 0.42
C LEU A 453 35.74 6.33 1.33
N LYS A 454 36.92 6.72 0.84
CA LYS A 454 38.14 6.81 1.65
C LYS A 454 38.01 7.83 2.79
N GLU A 455 37.33 8.94 2.54
CA GLU A 455 37.15 10.05 3.49
C GLU A 455 36.09 9.77 4.57
N MET A 456 35.20 8.79 4.36
CA MET A 456 34.18 8.44 5.35
C MET A 456 34.83 7.98 6.66
N THR A 457 34.23 8.40 7.78
CA THR A 457 34.75 8.11 9.11
C THR A 457 33.89 7.09 9.84
N MET A 458 34.52 6.24 10.63
CA MET A 458 33.87 5.23 11.45
C MET A 458 34.62 4.98 12.76
N SER A 459 33.93 4.42 13.72
CA SER A 459 34.53 3.97 14.98
C SER A 459 35.17 2.59 14.81
N LEU A 460 36.39 2.43 15.32
CA LEU A 460 37.16 1.19 15.22
C LEU A 460 37.43 0.59 16.62
N PRO A 461 36.59 -0.35 17.08
CA PRO A 461 36.81 -1.12 18.31
C PRO A 461 38.05 -2.03 18.24
N SER A 462 38.40 -2.63 19.38
CA SER A 462 39.37 -3.73 19.42
C SER A 462 38.88 -4.93 18.60
N PHE A 463 39.78 -5.82 18.16
CA PHE A 463 39.38 -7.02 17.43
C PHE A 463 38.39 -7.90 18.21
N SER A 464 38.61 -8.08 19.52
CA SER A 464 37.71 -8.84 20.38
C SER A 464 36.29 -8.23 20.39
N ASP A 465 36.19 -6.90 20.48
CA ASP A 465 34.90 -6.23 20.43
C ASP A 465 34.26 -6.35 19.05
N GLN A 466 35.03 -6.24 17.97
CA GLN A 466 34.52 -6.45 16.61
C GLN A 466 33.92 -7.85 16.43
N GLU A 467 34.55 -8.90 16.96
CA GLU A 467 34.03 -10.28 16.91
C GLU A 467 32.73 -10.43 17.71
N LEU A 468 32.68 -9.87 18.92
CA LEU A 468 31.49 -9.89 19.77
C LEU A 468 30.32 -9.16 19.11
N ILE A 469 30.58 -7.99 18.53
CA ILE A 469 29.57 -7.19 17.81
C ILE A 469 29.03 -7.98 16.62
N VAL A 470 29.91 -8.56 15.79
CA VAL A 470 29.49 -9.35 14.62
C VAL A 470 28.63 -10.54 15.06
N ALA A 471 29.06 -11.28 16.07
CA ALA A 471 28.30 -12.43 16.57
C ALA A 471 26.92 -12.02 17.09
N LYS A 472 26.82 -10.90 17.82
CA LYS A 472 25.55 -10.43 18.36
C LYS A 472 24.61 -9.91 17.28
N VAL A 473 25.12 -9.20 16.28
CA VAL A 473 24.31 -8.74 15.15
C VAL A 473 23.80 -9.92 14.34
N ASP A 474 24.63 -10.92 14.07
CA ASP A 474 24.20 -12.15 13.36
C ASP A 474 23.07 -12.86 14.09
N GLU A 475 23.17 -12.99 15.43
CA GLU A 475 22.12 -13.58 16.27
C GLU A 475 20.80 -12.81 16.12
N LEU A 476 20.85 -11.48 16.22
CA LEU A 476 19.66 -10.63 16.17
C LEU A 476 19.04 -10.56 14.76
N LEU A 477 19.87 -10.51 13.71
CA LEU A 477 19.39 -10.52 12.33
C LEU A 477 18.78 -11.87 11.94
N ALA A 478 19.33 -12.99 12.43
CA ALA A 478 18.73 -14.32 12.23
C ALA A 478 17.32 -14.41 12.84
N LEU A 479 17.11 -13.80 14.02
CA LEU A 479 15.77 -13.69 14.60
C LEU A 479 14.86 -12.84 13.72
N CYS A 480 15.34 -11.70 13.19
CA CYS A 480 14.55 -10.90 12.26
C CYS A 480 14.14 -11.68 11.00
N ASP A 481 15.04 -12.51 10.45
CA ASP A 481 14.76 -13.33 9.27
C ASP A 481 13.71 -14.41 9.55
N GLU A 482 13.77 -15.09 10.70
CA GLU A 482 12.75 -16.06 11.13
C GLU A 482 11.37 -15.40 11.25
N LEU A 483 11.34 -14.17 11.77
CA LEU A 483 10.12 -13.41 11.96
C LEU A 483 9.54 -12.95 10.63
N GLU A 484 10.38 -12.61 9.66
CA GLU A 484 9.98 -12.29 8.29
C GLU A 484 9.33 -13.49 7.60
N VAL A 485 9.90 -14.69 7.77
CA VAL A 485 9.31 -15.94 7.25
C VAL A 485 7.94 -16.21 7.87
N ASN A 486 7.79 -16.04 9.19
CA ASN A 486 6.51 -16.25 9.88
C ASN A 486 5.43 -15.25 9.44
N LEU A 487 5.79 -13.98 9.20
CA LEU A 487 4.85 -12.99 8.66
C LEU A 487 4.43 -13.30 7.23
N ASN A 488 5.39 -13.69 6.38
CA ASN A 488 5.08 -14.07 5.00
C ASN A 488 4.13 -15.28 4.97
N LEU A 489 4.37 -16.29 5.81
CA LEU A 489 3.46 -17.43 5.97
C LEU A 489 2.07 -17.01 6.43
N ARG A 490 1.97 -16.10 7.40
CA ARG A 490 0.67 -15.58 7.87
C ARG A 490 -0.07 -14.82 6.77
N SER A 491 0.63 -13.96 6.04
CA SER A 491 0.09 -13.22 4.90
C SER A 491 -0.37 -14.16 3.78
N GLU A 492 0.40 -15.21 3.48
CA GLU A 492 0.02 -16.25 2.53
C GLU A 492 -1.21 -17.03 2.98
N ILE A 493 -1.34 -17.35 4.28
CA ILE A 493 -2.53 -18.02 4.84
C ILE A 493 -3.75 -17.10 4.79
N GLU A 494 -3.61 -15.81 5.15
CA GLU A 494 -4.69 -14.83 5.08
C GLU A 494 -5.13 -14.60 3.62
N SER A 495 -4.17 -14.46 2.70
CA SER A 495 -4.42 -14.36 1.25
C SER A 495 -5.05 -15.63 0.70
N ALA A 496 -4.61 -16.81 1.13
CA ALA A 496 -5.20 -18.09 0.76
C ALA A 496 -6.58 -18.29 1.38
N PHE A 497 -6.88 -17.72 2.54
CA PHE A 497 -8.21 -17.75 3.14
C PHE A 497 -9.18 -16.81 2.41
N VAL A 498 -8.72 -15.63 2.01
CA VAL A 498 -9.48 -14.71 1.14
C VAL A 498 -9.64 -15.30 -0.27
N GLY A 499 -8.60 -15.94 -0.79
CA GLY A 499 -8.58 -16.67 -2.06
C GLY A 499 -9.50 -17.89 -2.05
N ALA A 500 -9.45 -18.72 -1.02
CA ALA A 500 -10.34 -19.87 -0.82
C ALA A 500 -11.77 -19.42 -0.54
N SER A 501 -11.97 -18.31 0.18
CA SER A 501 -13.29 -17.69 0.28
C SER A 501 -13.75 -17.28 -1.12
N SER A 502 -12.98 -16.51 -1.91
CA SER A 502 -13.35 -16.16 -3.29
C SER A 502 -13.52 -17.36 -4.25
N GLN A 503 -12.83 -18.49 -4.01
CA GLN A 503 -12.94 -19.72 -4.81
C GLN A 503 -14.13 -20.60 -4.39
N LEU A 504 -14.41 -20.75 -3.09
CA LEU A 504 -15.67 -21.30 -2.57
C LEU A 504 -16.86 -20.42 -2.97
N LEU A 505 -16.59 -19.15 -3.29
CA LEU A 505 -17.54 -18.18 -3.82
C LEU A 505 -17.65 -18.24 -5.38
N THR A 506 -16.97 -19.17 -6.07
CA THR A 506 -17.02 -19.29 -7.56
C THR A 506 -17.25 -20.73 -8.09
N VAL A 507 -17.50 -21.70 -7.21
CA VAL A 507 -18.02 -23.04 -7.57
C VAL A 507 -19.45 -23.15 -7.07
#